data_AF-A0A0L6V9T1-F1
#
_entry.id   AF-A0A0L6V9T1-F1
#
_cell.length_a   1.000
_cell.length_b   1.000
_cell.length_c   1.000
_cell.angle_alpha   90.00
_cell.angle_beta   90.00
_cell.angle_gamma   90.00
#
_symmetry.space_group_name_H-M   'P 1'
#
loop_
_entity.id
_entity.type
_entity.pdbx_description
1 polymer ?
#
loop_
_entity_poly.entity_id
_entity_poly.type
_entity_poly.pdbx_seq_one_letter_code
_entity_poly.pdbx_strand_id
1 'polypeptide(L)' 'QDDWSKWLPMAEFSYNNTTHSSTQKSPYQTLYGRNPIFDSIHVSPSTPAVY' A
#
# COMPACT_ATOMS: atom_id res chain seq x y z
N GLN A 1 -19.79 -8.87 -16.98
CA GLN A 1 -18.62 -8.81 -16.07
C GLN A 1 -18.25 -7.35 -16.00
N ASP A 2 -18.83 -6.61 -15.06
CA ASP A 2 -18.93 -5.14 -15.16
C ASP A 2 -18.30 -4.40 -13.96
N ASP A 3 -17.65 -5.15 -13.06
CA ASP A 3 -17.08 -4.63 -11.81
C ASP A 3 -15.55 -4.60 -11.80
N TRP A 4 -14.89 -4.86 -12.93
CA TRP A 4 -13.42 -4.87 -13.03
C TRP A 4 -12.81 -3.54 -12.53
N SER A 5 -13.47 -2.42 -12.84
CA SER A 5 -13.04 -1.08 -12.43
C SER A 5 -12.99 -0.91 -10.92
N LYS A 6 -13.82 -1.66 -10.16
CA LYS A 6 -13.80 -1.64 -8.69
C LYS A 6 -12.55 -2.31 -8.12
N TRP A 7 -12.02 -3.31 -8.82
CA TRP A 7 -10.85 -4.08 -8.41
C TRP A 7 -9.54 -3.52 -8.94
N LEU A 8 -9.59 -2.68 -9.97
CA LEU A 8 -8.41 -2.10 -10.60
C LEU A 8 -7.45 -1.43 -9.60
N PRO A 9 -7.91 -0.58 -8.66
CA PRO A 9 -6.98 0.06 -7.72
C PRO A 9 -6.25 -0.96 -6.83
N MET A 10 -6.92 -2.05 -6.45
CA MET A 10 -6.33 -3.09 -5.62
C MET A 10 -5.35 -3.95 -6.42
N ALA A 11 -5.70 -4.30 -7.65
CA ALA A 11 -4.83 -5.06 -8.55
C ALA A 11 -3.55 -4.29 -8.89
N GLU A 12 -3.67 -3.00 -9.22
CA GLU A 12 -2.53 -2.12 -9.46
C GLU A 12 -1.64 -1.99 -8.22
N PHE A 13 -2.24 -1.80 -7.05
CA PHE A 13 -1.52 -1.73 -5.79
C PHE A 13 -0.74 -3.02 -5.50
N SER A 14 -1.38 -4.19 -5.65
CA SER A 14 -0.73 -5.48 -5.45
C SER A 14 0.42 -5.69 -6.44
N TYR A 15 0.22 -5.36 -7.72
CA TYR A 15 1.25 -5.50 -8.75
C TYR A 15 2.45 -4.58 -8.48
N ASN A 16 2.22 -3.31 -8.19
CA ASN A 16 3.28 -2.33 -7.96
C ASN A 16 4.15 -2.64 -6.73
N ASN A 17 3.63 -3.40 -5.77
CA ASN A 17 4.32 -3.76 -4.53
C ASN A 17 4.86 -5.19 -4.49
N THR A 18 4.56 -6.02 -5.49
CA THR A 18 5.07 -7.40 -5.55
C THR A 18 6.49 -7.43 -6.09
N THR A 19 7.36 -8.20 -5.44
CA THR A 19 8.73 -8.43 -5.89
C THR A 19 8.75 -9.19 -7.21
N HIS A 20 9.46 -8.65 -8.20
CA HIS A 20 9.64 -9.31 -9.50
C HIS A 20 10.90 -10.19 -9.50
N SER A 21 10.82 -11.38 -10.10
CA SER A 21 11.87 -12.41 -10.01
C SER A 21 13.19 -12.02 -10.68
N SER A 22 13.15 -11.24 -11.77
CA SER A 22 14.37 -10.84 -12.49
C SER A 22 15.09 -9.65 -11.86
N THR A 23 14.39 -8.76 -11.17
CA THR A 23 14.99 -7.56 -10.54
C THR A 23 15.16 -7.70 -9.03
N GLN A 24 14.53 -8.72 -8.43
CA GLN A 24 14.46 -8.93 -6.98
C GLN A 24 13.90 -7.72 -6.22
N LYS A 25 13.16 -6.85 -6.93
CA LYS A 25 12.57 -5.62 -6.43
C LYS A 25 11.16 -5.47 -6.96
N SER A 26 10.31 -4.75 -6.24
CA SER A 26 9.01 -4.35 -6.78
C SER A 26 9.15 -3.23 -7.82
N PRO A 27 8.19 -3.07 -8.74
CA PRO A 27 8.14 -1.91 -9.63
C PRO A 27 8.21 -0.58 -8.86
N TYR A 28 7.47 -0.46 -7.75
CA TYR A 28 7.51 0.72 -6.88
C TYR A 28 8.91 0.99 -6.32
N GLN A 29 9.58 -0.04 -5.80
CA GLN A 29 10.96 0.09 -5.31
C GLN A 29 11.94 0.48 -6.42
N THR A 30 11.72 0.00 -7.64
CA THR A 30 12.58 0.32 -8.79
C THR A 30 12.44 1.79 -9.19
N LEU A 31 11.21 2.32 -9.14
CA LEU A 31 10.92 3.71 -9.52
C LEU A 31 11.32 4.71 -8.43
N TYR A 32 11.00 4.42 -7.17
CA TYR A 32 11.14 5.38 -6.08
C TYR A 32 12.32 5.09 -5.14
N GLY A 33 13.00 3.95 -5.30
CA GLY A 33 14.12 3.54 -4.46
C GLY A 33 13.75 3.18 -3.01
N ARG A 34 12.46 3.16 -2.66
CA ARG A 34 11.95 2.85 -1.32
C ARG A 34 10.70 1.98 -1.37
N ASN A 35 10.31 1.41 -0.24
CA ASN A 35 9.01 0.74 -0.07
C ASN A 35 7.89 1.73 0.30
N PRO A 36 6.62 1.40 0.04
CA PRO A 36 5.52 2.18 0.60
C PRO A 36 5.61 2.15 2.12
N ILE A 37 5.55 3.33 2.74
CA ILE A 37 5.49 3.45 4.20
C ILE A 37 4.01 3.52 4.55
N PHE A 38 3.50 2.44 5.15
CA PHE A 38 2.20 2.45 5.80
C PHE A 38 2.40 2.93 7.22
N ASP A 39 2.55 4.25 7.40
CA ASP A 39 2.39 4.83 8.72
C ASP A 39 0.93 4.57 9.10
N SER A 40 0.71 3.58 9.95
CA SER A 40 -0.58 3.38 10.61
C SER A 40 -0.96 4.73 11.18
N ILE A 41 -2.04 5.31 10.64
CA ILE A 41 -2.64 6.56 11.11
C ILE A 41 -2.44 6.59 12.62
N HIS A 42 -1.64 7.53 13.10
CA HIS A 42 -1.34 7.69 14.52
C HIS A 42 -2.68 7.69 15.24
N VAL A 43 -3.05 6.53 15.80
CA VAL A 43 -4.16 6.44 16.74
C VAL A 43 -3.61 7.18 17.94
N SER A 44 -3.78 8.50 17.93
CA SER A 44 -3.65 9.28 19.14
C SER A 44 -4.52 8.54 20.16
N PRO A 45 -3.95 8.07 21.28
CA PRO A 45 -4.77 7.53 22.34
C PRO A 45 -5.62 8.72 22.79
N SER A 46 -6.85 8.77 22.30
CA SER A 46 -7.81 9.78 22.68
C SER A 46 -7.90 9.71 24.19
N THR A 47 -7.40 10.74 24.84
CA THR A 47 -7.46 11.00 26.28
C THR A 47 -8.81 10.48 26.79
N PRO A 48 -8.86 9.56 27.77
CA PRO A 48 -10.13 9.13 28.31
C PRO A 48 -10.86 10.37 28.84
N ALA A 49 -12.08 10.60 28.35
CA ALA A 49 -12.92 11.68 28.81
C ALA A 49 -13.07 11.55 30.33
N VAL A 50 -12.50 12.50 31.06
CA VAL A 50 -12.69 12.63 32.50
C VAL A 50 -14.11 13.16 32.69
N TYR A 51 -14.98 12.35 33.30
CA TYR A 51 -16.26 12.78 33.88
C TYR A 51 -16.03 13.29 35.29
#